data_AF-A0A382J400-F1
#
_entry.id   AF-A0A382J400-F1
#
_cell.length_a   1.000
_cell.length_b   1.000
_cell.length_c   1.000
_cell.angle_alpha   90.00
_cell.angle_beta   90.00
_cell.angle_gamma   90.00
#
_symmetry.space_group_name_H-M   'P 1'
#
loop_
_entity.id
_entity.type
_entity.pdbx_description
1 polymer ?
#
loop_
_entity_poly.entity_id
_entity_poly.type
_entity_poly.pdbx_seq_one_letter_code
_entity_poly.pdbx_strand_id
1 'polypeptide(L)'
;TGMIVILRDLVIMIVRSSALSIIFSLIVIGIIASIFFKRILWGILAVIPLTSAVIINFGFMGYFGIELSHITAILSSIIIGVGVDFSIHYIAQFRRLSRTIDKNKLSRAVVEDVGYPIILDAGSNMGLGALLFSVFLPIQYIGGLMVFAMLATSIGTLTVLSALAELLKNRLVERNS
;
A
#
# COMPACT_ATOMS: atom_id res chain seq x y z
N THR A 1 -5.05 16.91 37.23
CA THR A 1 -6.00 17.30 36.17
C THR A 1 -5.31 17.79 34.90
N GLY A 2 -4.22 18.57 34.95
CA GLY A 2 -3.49 19.04 33.76
C GLY A 2 -2.85 17.95 32.88
N MET A 3 -2.22 16.92 33.47
CA MET A 3 -1.58 15.83 32.68
C MET A 3 -2.54 15.03 31.80
N ILE A 4 -3.78 14.80 32.26
CA ILE A 4 -4.79 14.06 31.49
C ILE A 4 -5.23 14.86 30.26
N VAL A 5 -5.31 16.19 30.40
CA VAL A 5 -5.63 17.09 29.27
C VAL A 5 -4.48 17.07 28.25
N ILE A 6 -3.23 17.16 28.72
CA ILE A 6 -2.04 17.11 27.83
C ILE A 6 -1.98 15.77 27.08
N LEU A 7 -2.17 14.63 27.75
CA LEU A 7 -2.17 13.32 27.12
C LEU A 7 -3.29 13.18 26.08
N ARG A 8 -4.49 13.69 26.39
CA ARG A 8 -5.60 13.72 25.43
C ARG A 8 -5.26 14.58 24.20
N ASP A 9 -4.69 15.76 24.41
CA ASP A 9 -4.32 16.66 23.32
C ASP A 9 -3.21 16.04 22.45
N LEU A 10 -2.24 15.36 23.05
CA LEU A 10 -1.21 14.62 22.32
C LEU A 10 -1.80 13.51 21.46
N VAL A 11 -2.70 12.68 22.01
CA VAL A 11 -3.36 11.60 21.25
C VAL A 11 -4.16 12.17 20.07
N ILE A 12 -4.93 13.24 20.30
CA ILE A 12 -5.71 13.88 19.23
C ILE A 12 -4.80 14.47 18.15
N MET A 13 -3.69 15.10 18.55
CA MET A 13 -2.69 15.62 17.62
C MET A 13 -2.07 14.50 16.78
N ILE A 14 -1.73 13.36 17.39
CA ILE A 14 -1.16 12.20 16.69
C ILE A 14 -2.16 11.66 15.68
N VAL A 15 -3.40 11.41 16.09
CA VAL A 15 -4.45 10.87 15.21
C VAL A 15 -4.68 11.81 14.03
N ARG A 16 -4.85 13.11 14.30
CA ARG A 16 -5.11 14.11 13.25
C ARG A 16 -3.92 14.23 12.29
N SER A 17 -2.70 14.28 12.81
CA SER A 17 -1.50 14.38 11.99
C SER A 17 -1.30 13.12 11.14
N SER A 18 -1.56 11.94 11.70
CA SER A 18 -1.46 10.66 10.98
C SER A 18 -2.48 10.59 9.84
N ALA A 19 -3.75 10.92 10.12
CA ALA A 19 -4.80 10.91 9.12
C ALA A 19 -4.51 11.89 7.97
N LEU A 20 -4.08 13.11 8.31
CA LEU A 20 -3.69 14.12 7.31
C LEU A 20 -2.51 13.64 6.46
N SER A 21 -1.46 13.10 7.10
CA SER A 21 -0.29 12.56 6.39
C SER A 21 -0.66 11.42 5.45
N ILE A 22 -1.48 10.47 5.90
CA ILE A 22 -1.93 9.34 5.07
C ILE A 22 -2.72 9.84 3.86
N ILE A 23 -3.74 10.68 4.08
CA ILE A 23 -4.57 11.21 2.99
C ILE A 23 -3.71 12.00 2.01
N PHE A 24 -2.84 12.87 2.53
CA PHE A 24 -1.94 13.67 1.71
C PHE A 24 -1.00 12.78 0.89
N SER A 25 -0.37 11.77 1.50
CA SER A 25 0.49 10.81 0.81
C SER A 25 -0.25 10.04 -0.29
N LEU A 26 -1.47 9.55 -0.03
CA LEU A 26 -2.27 8.84 -1.03
C LEU A 26 -2.63 9.75 -2.21
N ILE A 27 -2.98 11.01 -1.96
CA ILE A 27 -3.26 12.00 -3.01
C ILE A 27 -2.00 12.27 -3.84
N VAL A 28 -0.87 12.55 -3.17
CA VAL A 28 0.41 12.84 -3.84
C VAL A 28 0.86 11.65 -4.68
N ILE A 29 0.79 10.43 -4.14
CA ILE A 29 1.07 9.20 -4.86
C ILE A 29 0.16 9.05 -6.09
N GLY A 30 -1.15 9.26 -5.93
CA GLY A 30 -2.11 9.20 -7.03
C GLY A 30 -1.78 10.21 -8.13
N ILE A 31 -1.39 11.43 -7.77
CA ILE A 31 -0.96 12.47 -8.73
C ILE A 31 0.33 12.06 -9.44
N ILE A 32 1.36 11.65 -8.69
CA ILE A 32 2.66 11.26 -9.25
C ILE A 32 2.49 10.07 -10.20
N ALA A 33 1.76 9.03 -9.79
CA ALA A 33 1.46 7.88 -10.63
C ALA A 33 0.65 8.27 -11.88
N SER A 34 -0.32 9.19 -11.74
CA SER A 34 -1.08 9.69 -12.88
C SER A 34 -0.21 10.42 -13.89
N ILE A 35 0.74 11.25 -13.43
CA ILE A 35 1.69 11.97 -14.27
C ILE A 35 2.65 10.98 -14.94
N PHE A 36 3.23 10.07 -14.17
CA PHE A 36 4.19 9.08 -14.65
C PHE A 36 3.59 8.17 -15.73
N PHE A 37 2.39 7.65 -15.50
CA PHE A 37 1.69 6.81 -16.48
C PHE A 37 0.87 7.61 -17.51
N LYS A 38 0.89 8.95 -17.43
CA LYS A 38 0.18 9.90 -18.31
C LYS A 38 -1.35 9.66 -18.38
N ARG A 39 -1.94 9.15 -17.30
CA ARG A 39 -3.39 8.86 -17.22
C ARG A 39 -3.86 8.77 -15.78
N ILE A 40 -4.89 9.54 -15.45
CA ILE A 40 -5.51 9.58 -14.10
C ILE A 40 -6.00 8.21 -13.62
N LEU A 41 -6.49 7.37 -14.53
CA LEU A 41 -6.99 6.04 -14.19
C LEU A 41 -5.89 5.16 -13.59
N TRP A 42 -4.64 5.30 -14.04
CA TRP A 42 -3.51 4.56 -13.48
C TRP A 42 -3.15 5.02 -12.07
N GLY A 43 -3.24 6.33 -11.80
CA GLY A 43 -3.05 6.85 -10.44
C GLY A 43 -4.12 6.37 -9.47
N ILE A 44 -5.39 6.36 -9.90
CA ILE A 44 -6.48 5.81 -9.08
C ILE A 44 -6.24 4.33 -8.79
N LEU A 45 -5.91 3.54 -9.81
CA LEU A 45 -5.61 2.12 -9.66
C LEU A 45 -4.43 1.85 -8.72
N ALA A 46 -3.39 2.70 -8.73
CA ALA A 46 -2.25 2.55 -7.84
C ALA A 46 -2.59 2.78 -6.35
N VAL A 47 -3.56 3.64 -6.07
CA VAL A 47 -3.92 4.03 -4.69
C VAL A 47 -4.89 3.05 -4.03
N ILE A 48 -5.70 2.31 -4.81
CA ILE A 48 -6.74 1.41 -4.29
C ILE A 48 -6.18 0.28 -3.39
N PRO A 49 -5.25 -0.59 -3.85
CA PRO A 49 -4.74 -1.68 -3.02
C PRO A 49 -4.02 -1.14 -1.78
N LEU A 50 -3.32 -0.02 -1.93
CA LEU A 50 -2.65 0.66 -0.82
C LEU A 50 -3.64 1.14 0.26
N THR A 51 -4.73 1.80 -0.16
CA THR A 51 -5.79 2.25 0.75
C THR A 51 -6.43 1.07 1.47
N SER A 52 -6.68 -0.03 0.76
CA SER A 52 -7.24 -1.25 1.37
C SER A 52 -6.31 -1.83 2.43
N ALA A 53 -5.00 -1.89 2.17
CA ALA A 53 -4.03 -2.39 3.12
C ALA A 53 -3.88 -1.48 4.34
N VAL A 54 -3.92 -0.15 4.16
CA VAL A 54 -3.91 0.81 5.26
C VAL A 54 -5.13 0.59 6.16
N ILE A 55 -6.34 0.47 5.60
CA ILE A 55 -7.57 0.20 6.36
C ILE A 55 -7.44 -1.12 7.14
N ILE A 56 -6.96 -2.17 6.49
CA ILE A 56 -6.75 -3.48 7.11
C ILE A 56 -5.72 -3.39 8.25
N ASN A 57 -4.65 -2.63 8.09
CA ASN A 57 -3.61 -2.45 9.11
C ASN A 57 -4.12 -1.69 10.34
N PHE A 58 -4.82 -0.57 10.14
CA PHE A 58 -5.48 0.14 11.24
C PHE A 58 -6.59 -0.69 11.90
N GLY A 59 -7.32 -1.49 11.13
CA GLY A 59 -8.29 -2.45 11.65
C GLY A 59 -7.65 -3.53 12.52
N PHE A 60 -6.49 -4.05 12.09
CA PHE A 60 -5.67 -4.98 12.87
C PHE A 60 -5.19 -4.34 14.18
N MET A 61 -4.70 -3.10 14.13
CA MET A 61 -4.34 -2.36 15.35
C MET A 61 -5.53 -2.23 16.31
N GLY A 62 -6.71 -1.89 15.80
CA GLY A 62 -7.93 -1.78 16.61
C GLY A 62 -8.36 -3.12 17.22
N TYR A 63 -8.21 -4.22 16.48
CA TYR A 63 -8.55 -5.57 16.95
C TYR A 63 -7.61 -6.07 18.06
N PHE A 64 -6.31 -5.81 17.93
CA PHE A 64 -5.29 -6.23 18.91
C PHE A 64 -5.05 -5.21 20.03
N GLY A 65 -5.78 -4.09 20.04
CA GLY A 65 -5.62 -3.04 21.05
C GLY A 65 -4.28 -2.28 20.96
N ILE A 66 -3.67 -2.22 19.77
CA ILE A 66 -2.41 -1.51 19.55
C ILE A 66 -2.71 -0.01 19.46
N GLU A 67 -2.18 0.76 20.39
CA GLU A 67 -2.38 2.21 20.44
C GLU A 67 -1.69 2.93 19.27
N LEU A 68 -2.39 3.93 18.71
CA LEU A 68 -1.80 4.82 17.73
C LEU A 68 -0.87 5.82 18.44
N SER A 69 0.43 5.57 18.33
CA SER A 69 1.50 6.42 18.81
C SER A 69 2.21 7.15 17.66
N HIS A 70 3.10 8.09 18.00
CA HIS A 70 3.99 8.73 17.03
C HIS A 70 4.78 7.73 16.19
N ILE A 71 5.20 6.61 16.78
CA ILE A 71 6.01 5.59 16.11
C ILE A 71 5.18 4.83 15.06
N THR A 72 3.98 4.39 15.42
CA THR A 72 3.04 3.72 14.49
C THR A 72 2.52 4.67 13.41
N ALA A 73 2.44 5.97 13.70
CA ALA A 73 2.12 7.00 12.70
C ALA A 73 3.20 7.12 11.62
N ILE A 74 4.48 7.19 12.02
CA ILE A 74 5.62 7.20 11.09
C ILE A 74 5.63 5.91 10.26
N LEU A 75 5.39 4.77 10.90
CA LEU A 75 5.31 3.48 10.24
C LEU A 75 4.24 3.45 9.13
N SER A 76 3.07 4.04 9.36
CA SER A 76 2.01 4.12 8.36
C SER A 76 2.47 4.83 7.08
N SER A 77 3.28 5.88 7.22
CA SER A 77 3.88 6.58 6.08
C SER A 77 4.92 5.71 5.35
N ILE A 78 5.70 4.90 6.08
CA ILE A 78 6.68 3.97 5.48
C ILE A 78 5.96 2.87 4.70
N ILE A 79 4.93 2.28 5.30
CA ILE A 79 4.08 1.26 4.65
C ILE A 79 3.48 1.80 3.36
N ILE A 80 3.02 3.05 3.36
CA ILE A 80 2.48 3.72 2.18
C ILE A 80 3.54 3.85 1.09
N GLY A 81 4.75 4.30 1.46
CA GLY A 81 5.87 4.48 0.54
C GLY A 81 6.36 3.18 -0.09
N VAL A 82 6.45 2.09 0.67
CA VAL A 82 6.89 0.79 0.15
C VAL A 82 5.75 0.06 -0.56
N GLY A 83 4.52 0.14 -0.04
CA GLY A 83 3.37 -0.59 -0.58
C GLY A 83 2.91 -0.11 -1.96
N VAL A 84 3.20 1.15 -2.32
CA VAL A 84 2.88 1.67 -3.66
C VAL A 84 3.71 0.99 -4.76
N ASP A 85 4.93 0.55 -4.45
CA ASP A 85 5.85 -0.01 -5.44
C ASP A 85 5.26 -1.27 -6.09
N PHE A 86 4.53 -2.09 -5.33
CA PHE A 86 3.81 -3.26 -5.85
C PHE A 86 2.80 -2.87 -6.94
N SER A 87 2.06 -1.80 -6.71
CA SER A 87 1.05 -1.32 -7.65
C SER A 87 1.69 -0.68 -8.88
N ILE A 88 2.78 0.08 -8.70
CA ILE A 88 3.54 0.67 -9.79
C ILE A 88 4.14 -0.44 -10.67
N HIS A 89 4.73 -1.47 -10.07
CA HIS A 89 5.32 -2.60 -10.78
C HIS A 89 4.26 -3.36 -11.59
N TYR A 90 3.11 -3.65 -10.98
CA TYR A 90 1.97 -4.27 -11.66
C TYR A 90 1.50 -3.44 -12.87
N ILE A 91 1.27 -2.14 -12.66
CA ILE A 91 0.77 -1.23 -13.71
C ILE A 91 1.79 -1.09 -14.85
N ALA A 92 3.08 -0.96 -14.52
CA ALA A 92 4.15 -0.87 -15.51
C ALA A 92 4.18 -2.11 -16.41
N GLN A 93 4.08 -3.30 -15.81
CA GLN A 93 4.09 -4.54 -16.58
C GLN A 93 2.81 -4.75 -17.37
N PHE A 94 1.65 -4.40 -16.81
CA PHE A 94 0.39 -4.40 -17.57
C PHE A 94 0.51 -3.54 -18.81
N ARG A 95 1.05 -2.32 -18.69
CA ARG A 95 1.22 -1.42 -19.83
C ARG A 95 2.21 -1.99 -20.85
N ARG A 96 3.32 -2.57 -20.40
CA ARG A 96 4.32 -3.19 -21.26
C ARG A 96 3.72 -4.35 -22.07
N LEU A 97 3.05 -5.30 -21.39
CA LEU A 97 2.47 -6.47 -22.04
C LEU A 97 1.23 -6.15 -22.86
N SER A 98 0.49 -5.07 -22.54
CA SER A 98 -0.68 -4.65 -23.33
C SER A 98 -0.37 -4.27 -24.78
N ARG A 99 0.91 -4.06 -25.10
CA ARG A 99 1.40 -3.74 -26.45
C ARG A 99 1.79 -4.98 -27.27
N THR A 100 2.02 -6.12 -26.62
CA THR A 100 2.58 -7.32 -27.26
C THR A 100 1.68 -8.54 -27.14
N ILE A 101 0.84 -8.60 -26.10
CA ILE A 101 0.00 -9.76 -25.80
C ILE A 101 -1.46 -9.43 -26.11
N ASP A 102 -2.15 -10.40 -26.70
CA ASP A 102 -3.59 -10.34 -26.90
C ASP A 102 -4.34 -10.02 -25.61
N LYS A 103 -5.33 -9.14 -25.73
CA LYS A 103 -6.19 -8.71 -24.65
C LYS A 103 -6.68 -9.90 -23.81
N ASN A 104 -7.18 -10.97 -24.39
CA ASN A 104 -7.71 -12.11 -23.64
C ASN A 104 -6.69 -12.81 -22.72
N LYS A 105 -5.40 -12.81 -23.08
CA LYS A 105 -4.33 -13.43 -22.28
C LYS A 105 -3.58 -12.45 -21.39
N LEU A 106 -3.76 -11.15 -21.61
CA LEU A 106 -2.98 -10.08 -20.98
C LEU A 106 -2.92 -10.19 -19.46
N SER A 107 -4.06 -10.25 -18.77
CA SER A 107 -4.07 -10.18 -17.31
C SER A 107 -3.44 -11.41 -16.65
N ARG A 108 -3.62 -12.59 -17.25
CA ARG A 108 -2.92 -13.80 -16.81
C ARG A 108 -1.41 -13.66 -16.99
N ALA A 109 -0.97 -13.21 -18.15
CA ALA A 109 0.45 -12.99 -18.43
C ALA A 109 1.07 -11.94 -17.51
N VAL A 110 0.33 -10.88 -17.16
CA VAL A 110 0.79 -9.85 -16.21
C VAL A 110 0.98 -10.46 -14.83
N VAL A 111 0.00 -11.21 -14.31
CA VAL A 111 0.10 -11.84 -12.98
C VAL A 111 1.23 -12.87 -12.92
N GLU A 112 1.41 -13.67 -13.98
CA GLU A 112 2.51 -14.65 -14.06
C GLU A 112 3.89 -13.97 -14.06
N ASP A 113 4.02 -12.80 -14.67
CA ASP A 113 5.28 -12.06 -14.77
C ASP A 113 5.60 -11.21 -13.51
N VAL A 114 4.59 -10.53 -12.94
CA VAL A 114 4.77 -9.66 -11.75
C VAL A 114 4.60 -10.36 -10.42
N GLY A 115 3.98 -11.54 -10.38
CA GLY A 115 3.72 -12.28 -9.15
C GLY A 115 5.00 -12.59 -8.38
N TYR A 116 6.00 -13.14 -9.06
CA TYR A 116 7.29 -13.48 -8.42
C TYR A 116 8.06 -12.24 -7.94
N PRO A 117 8.27 -11.18 -8.75
CA PRO A 117 8.88 -9.93 -8.28
C PRO A 117 8.20 -9.31 -7.06
N ILE A 118 6.87 -9.24 -7.05
CA ILE A 118 6.11 -8.62 -5.94
C ILE A 118 6.27 -9.43 -4.66
N ILE A 119 6.23 -10.76 -4.73
CA ILE A 119 6.40 -11.61 -3.55
C ILE A 119 7.82 -11.51 -2.99
N LEU A 120 8.84 -11.44 -3.87
CA LEU A 120 10.23 -11.25 -3.43
C LEU A 120 10.43 -9.90 -2.76
N ASP A 121 9.88 -8.83 -3.33
CA ASP A 121 9.98 -7.48 -2.77
C ASP A 121 9.26 -7.40 -1.41
N ALA A 122 8.04 -7.95 -1.33
CA ALA A 122 7.32 -8.08 -0.06
C ALA A 122 8.11 -8.89 0.97
N GLY A 123 8.72 -10.02 0.58
CA GLY A 123 9.56 -10.84 1.44
C GLY A 123 10.82 -10.14 1.94
N SER A 124 11.46 -9.33 1.08
CA SER A 124 12.60 -8.49 1.45
C SER A 124 12.20 -7.47 2.53
N ASN A 125 11.08 -6.77 2.33
CA ASN A 125 10.56 -5.79 3.30
C ASN A 125 10.08 -6.45 4.60
N MET A 126 9.60 -7.71 4.54
CA MET A 126 9.29 -8.51 5.74
C MET A 126 10.54 -8.83 6.58
N GLY A 127 11.76 -8.59 6.08
CA GLY A 127 12.99 -8.63 6.88
C GLY A 127 12.96 -7.68 8.08
N LEU A 128 12.20 -6.57 8.01
CA LEU A 128 11.93 -5.72 9.17
C LEU A 128 11.10 -6.42 10.26
N GLY A 129 10.52 -7.59 9.98
CA GLY A 129 9.95 -8.48 10.97
C GLY A 129 10.95 -8.93 12.05
N ALA A 130 12.27 -8.85 11.78
CA ALA A 130 13.29 -9.06 12.81
C ALA A 130 13.13 -8.12 14.03
N LEU A 131 12.50 -6.96 13.85
CA LEU A 131 12.20 -6.02 14.94
C LEU A 131 11.24 -6.58 15.99
N LEU A 132 10.49 -7.65 15.68
CA LEU A 132 9.66 -8.38 16.64
C LEU A 132 10.46 -8.96 17.81
N PHE A 133 11.76 -9.22 17.63
CA PHE A 133 12.64 -9.73 18.68
C PHE A 133 13.21 -8.63 19.59
N SER A 134 12.84 -7.36 19.36
CA SER A 134 13.28 -6.24 20.21
C SER A 134 12.72 -6.34 21.61
N VAL A 135 13.46 -5.84 22.62
CA VAL A 135 12.98 -5.73 24.00
C VAL A 135 12.01 -4.56 24.21
N PHE A 136 11.94 -3.62 23.26
CA PHE A 136 11.08 -2.44 23.33
C PHE A 136 9.79 -2.66 22.54
N LEU A 137 8.63 -2.65 23.23
CA LEU A 137 7.30 -2.86 22.63
C LEU A 137 7.02 -1.99 21.38
N PRO A 138 7.33 -0.67 21.36
CA PRO A 138 7.06 0.15 20.18
C PRO A 138 7.83 -0.31 18.93
N ILE A 139 9.02 -0.91 19.11
CA ILE A 139 9.83 -1.46 18.02
C ILE A 139 9.24 -2.80 17.54
N GLN A 140 8.73 -3.62 18.46
CA GLN A 140 8.02 -4.84 18.08
C GLN A 140 6.79 -4.54 17.22
N TYR A 141 6.00 -3.52 17.59
CA TYR A 141 4.86 -3.08 16.78
C TYR A 141 5.26 -2.65 15.37
N ILE A 142 6.42 -2.00 15.20
CA ILE A 142 6.95 -1.69 13.87
C ILE A 142 7.14 -2.96 13.04
N GLY A 143 7.85 -3.95 13.59
CA GLY A 143 8.11 -5.21 12.89
C GLY A 143 6.82 -5.94 12.51
N GLY A 144 5.91 -6.11 13.46
CA GLY A 144 4.66 -6.84 13.25
C GLY A 144 3.74 -6.17 12.24
N LEU A 145 3.49 -4.86 12.40
CA LEU A 145 2.62 -4.10 11.51
C LEU A 145 3.22 -3.96 10.11
N MET A 146 4.55 -3.93 9.97
CA MET A 146 5.20 -3.92 8.67
C MET A 146 5.03 -5.25 7.93
N VAL A 147 5.27 -6.39 8.60
CA VAL A 147 5.05 -7.72 7.99
C VAL A 147 3.60 -7.86 7.54
N PHE A 148 2.66 -7.47 8.42
CA PHE A 148 1.25 -7.52 8.10
C PHE A 148 0.87 -6.58 6.94
N ALA A 149 1.43 -5.37 6.90
CA ALA A 149 1.26 -4.46 5.79
C ALA A 149 1.74 -5.04 4.46
N MET A 150 2.94 -5.61 4.42
CA MET A 150 3.51 -6.17 3.19
C MET A 150 2.67 -7.33 2.66
N LEU A 151 2.12 -8.17 3.54
CA LEU A 151 1.17 -9.20 3.16
C LEU A 151 -0.12 -8.58 2.61
N ALA A 152 -0.71 -7.62 3.32
CA ALA A 152 -1.96 -6.98 2.91
C ALA A 152 -1.84 -6.24 1.58
N THR A 153 -0.76 -5.48 1.35
CA THR A 153 -0.54 -4.71 0.11
C THR A 153 -0.19 -5.61 -1.07
N SER A 154 0.66 -6.64 -0.88
CA SER A 154 1.02 -7.58 -1.95
C SER A 154 -0.19 -8.39 -2.41
N ILE A 155 -0.95 -8.96 -1.46
CA ILE A 155 -2.20 -9.68 -1.74
C ILE A 155 -3.22 -8.71 -2.36
N GLY A 156 -3.39 -7.52 -1.79
CA GLY A 156 -4.28 -6.49 -2.34
C GLY A 156 -3.93 -6.11 -3.78
N THR A 157 -2.65 -6.04 -4.11
CA THR A 157 -2.19 -5.76 -5.48
C THR A 157 -2.50 -6.92 -6.42
N LEU A 158 -2.12 -8.15 -6.04
CA LEU A 158 -2.32 -9.32 -6.91
C LEU A 158 -3.79 -9.72 -7.05
N THR A 159 -4.66 -9.32 -6.11
CA THR A 159 -6.09 -9.64 -6.14
C THR A 159 -6.94 -8.43 -6.57
N VAL A 160 -6.99 -7.37 -5.78
CA VAL A 160 -7.85 -6.20 -5.99
C VAL A 160 -7.43 -5.43 -7.23
N LEU A 161 -6.15 -5.06 -7.34
CA LEU A 161 -5.68 -4.34 -8.53
C LEU A 161 -5.77 -5.20 -9.79
N SER A 162 -5.46 -6.50 -9.70
CA SER A 162 -5.60 -7.41 -10.84
C SER A 162 -7.05 -7.52 -11.33
N ALA A 163 -8.00 -7.71 -10.42
CA ALA A 163 -9.42 -7.77 -10.73
C ALA A 163 -9.94 -6.45 -11.34
N LEU A 164 -9.55 -5.31 -10.77
CA LEU A 164 -9.92 -4.00 -11.31
C LEU A 164 -9.31 -3.74 -12.68
N ALA A 165 -8.06 -4.16 -12.90
CA ALA A 165 -7.40 -4.05 -14.20
C ALA A 165 -8.09 -4.93 -15.25
N GLU A 166 -8.58 -6.12 -14.90
CA GLU A 166 -9.37 -6.97 -15.80
C GLU A 166 -10.73 -6.34 -16.12
N LEU A 167 -11.46 -5.82 -15.12
CA LEU A 167 -12.75 -5.16 -15.33
C LEU A 167 -12.64 -3.91 -16.21
N LEU A 168 -11.57 -3.12 -16.03
CA LEU A 168 -11.35 -1.88 -16.76
C LEU A 168 -10.49 -2.06 -18.02
N LYS A 169 -10.15 -3.30 -18.36
CA LYS A 169 -9.22 -3.66 -19.44
C LYS A 169 -9.57 -3.06 -20.80
N ASN A 170 -10.86 -2.98 -21.14
CA ASN A 170 -11.31 -2.34 -22.37
C ASN A 170 -10.85 -0.87 -22.42
N ARG A 171 -11.15 -0.12 -21.36
CA ARG A 171 -10.73 1.28 -21.21
C ARG A 171 -9.21 1.40 -21.14
N LEU A 172 -8.51 0.45 -20.53
CA LEU A 172 -7.07 0.49 -20.33
C LEU A 172 -6.29 0.30 -21.64
N VAL A 173 -6.75 -0.63 -22.49
CA VAL A 173 -6.08 -0.99 -23.76
C VAL A 173 -6.44 -0.05 -24.91
N GLU A 174 -7.69 0.41 -25.02
CA GLU A 174 -8.20 1.23 -26.16
C GLU A 174 -7.45 2.54 -26.46
N ARG A 175 -6.65 3.05 -25.52
CA ARG A 175 -5.84 4.28 -25.69
C ARG A 175 -4.32 4.02 -25.72
N ASN A 176 -3.91 2.77 -25.55
CA ASN A 176 -2.51 2.35 -25.71
C ASN A 176 -2.20 1.87 -27.14
N SER A 177 -3.24 1.62 -27.96
CA SER A 177 -3.19 1.44 -29.42
C SER A 177 -3.31 2.79 -30.12
#